data_AF-A0A5C7LIN9-F1
#
_entry.id   AF-A0A5C7LIN9-F1
#
_cell.length_a   1.000
_cell.length_b   1.000
_cell.length_c   1.000
_cell.angle_alpha   90.00
_cell.angle_beta   90.00
_cell.angle_gamma   90.00
#
_symmetry.space_group_name_H-M   'P 1'
#
loop_
_entity.id
_entity.type
_entity.pdbx_description
1 polymer ?
#
loop_
_entity_poly.entity_id
_entity_poly.type
_entity_poly.pdbx_seq_one_letter_code
_entity_poly.pdbx_strand_id
1 'polypeptide(L)'
;MANNYTQWCIGIEFASQEEKQWFSNMVDKMRSYSDIFSSNPDKQENQEDYEQMEKLKEELGLVAQTFDELRDFVSFDVSYTSKDGKEIAYLESEESADPAEVEYLLQAYLQKFHPTEMISLSWASWCDKSRVNEFGGGGVLITAEGVHHMNSWDWLEEKEKELKEGKKKVKKGGKKK
;
A
#
# COMPACT_ATOMS: atom_id res chain seq x y z
N MET A 1 -21.57 15.09 4.49
CA MET A 1 -20.93 13.88 3.93
C MET A 1 -20.32 13.08 5.08
N ALA A 2 -20.11 11.77 4.92
CA ALA A 2 -19.32 10.98 5.87
C ALA A 2 -17.96 10.76 5.25
N ASN A 3 -16.94 10.70 6.09
CA ASN A 3 -15.56 10.50 5.68
C ASN A 3 -15.17 9.05 5.96
N ASN A 4 -14.53 8.43 4.98
CA ASN A 4 -13.96 7.10 5.11
C ASN A 4 -12.46 7.25 5.33
N TYR A 5 -11.92 6.43 6.21
CA TYR A 5 -10.54 6.49 6.65
C TYR A 5 -9.94 5.10 6.59
N THR A 6 -8.67 5.06 6.18
CA THR A 6 -7.84 3.88 6.25
C THR A 6 -6.73 4.15 7.25
N GLN A 7 -6.56 3.23 8.21
CA GLN A 7 -5.54 3.32 9.26
C GLN A 7 -4.67 2.09 9.32
N TRP A 8 -3.37 2.30 9.45
CA TRP A 8 -2.38 1.23 9.57
C TRP A 8 -1.09 1.77 10.21
N CYS A 9 -0.30 0.86 10.76
CA CYS A 9 1.01 1.14 11.33
C CYS A 9 1.90 -0.11 11.15
N ILE A 10 3.16 0.10 10.78
CA ILE A 10 4.16 -0.96 10.67
C ILE A 10 5.53 -0.48 11.13
N GLY A 11 6.27 -1.37 11.81
CA GLY A 11 7.67 -1.14 12.18
C GLY A 11 8.60 -1.97 11.31
N ILE A 12 9.59 -1.33 10.70
CA ILE A 12 10.66 -1.96 9.93
C ILE A 12 11.95 -1.87 10.73
N GLU A 13 12.46 -3.01 11.18
CA GLU A 13 13.77 -3.10 11.82
C GLU A 13 14.86 -3.17 10.75
N PHE A 14 15.90 -2.35 10.89
CA PHE A 14 17.04 -2.37 9.99
C PHE A 14 18.15 -3.27 10.55
N ALA A 15 18.70 -4.16 9.72
CA ALA A 15 19.84 -5.00 10.12
C ALA A 15 21.18 -4.24 10.02
N SER A 16 21.20 -3.12 9.30
CA SER A 16 22.39 -2.31 9.07
C SER A 16 22.10 -0.81 8.94
N GLN A 17 23.14 0.02 9.09
CA GLN A 17 23.04 1.46 8.79
C GLN A 17 22.85 1.72 7.29
N GLU A 18 23.30 0.81 6.43
CA GLU A 18 23.10 0.89 4.98
C GLU A 18 21.61 0.77 4.63
N GLU A 19 20.92 -0.22 5.21
CA GLU A 19 19.47 -0.38 5.06
C GLU A 19 18.71 0.87 5.51
N LYS A 20 19.02 1.39 6.71
CA LYS A 20 18.41 2.61 7.23
C LYS A 20 18.62 3.79 6.28
N GLN A 21 19.86 4.03 5.84
CA GLN A 21 20.17 5.15 4.98
C GLN A 21 19.49 5.03 3.62
N TRP A 22 19.45 3.82 3.04
CA TRP A 22 18.74 3.57 1.80
C TRP A 22 17.24 3.83 1.96
N PHE A 23 16.63 3.35 3.05
CA PHE A 23 15.21 3.49 3.33
C PHE A 23 14.82 4.97 3.52
N SER A 24 15.58 5.71 4.33
CA SER A 24 15.36 7.15 4.53
C SER A 24 15.50 7.93 3.23
N ASN A 25 16.53 7.65 2.44
CA ASN A 25 16.71 8.29 1.14
C ASN A 25 15.53 8.00 0.19
N MET A 26 14.94 6.80 0.27
CA MET A 26 13.79 6.44 -0.55
C MET A 26 12.55 7.24 -0.16
N VAL A 27 12.26 7.32 1.14
CA VAL A 27 11.14 8.13 1.66
C VAL A 27 11.31 9.60 1.28
N ASP A 28 12.51 10.16 1.42
CA ASP A 28 12.79 11.56 1.07
C ASP A 28 12.59 11.82 -0.43
N LYS A 29 12.97 10.86 -1.29
CA LYS A 29 12.71 10.92 -2.73
C LYS A 29 11.22 10.87 -3.05
N MET A 30 10.46 9.98 -2.41
CA MET A 30 9.00 9.90 -2.57
C MET A 30 8.31 11.21 -2.15
N ARG A 31 8.74 11.83 -1.05
CA ARG A 31 8.20 13.12 -0.59
C ARG A 31 8.52 14.26 -1.55
N SER A 32 9.78 14.33 -1.99
CA SER A 32 10.23 15.32 -2.98
C SER A 32 9.43 15.20 -4.28
N TYR A 33 9.08 13.98 -4.69
CA TYR A 33 8.23 13.71 -5.85
C TYR A 33 6.81 14.26 -5.67
N SER A 34 6.17 13.95 -4.55
CA SER A 34 4.85 14.49 -4.18
C SER A 34 4.82 16.03 -4.16
N ASP A 35 5.90 16.67 -3.67
CA ASP A 35 6.01 18.13 -3.61
C ASP A 35 6.05 18.80 -4.99
N ILE A 36 6.67 18.15 -5.99
CA ILE A 36 6.71 18.65 -7.39
C ILE A 36 5.29 18.74 -7.96
N PHE A 37 4.47 17.69 -7.79
CA PHE A 37 3.11 17.65 -8.34
C PHE A 37 2.14 18.57 -7.60
N SER A 38 2.22 18.63 -6.27
CA SER A 38 1.36 19.52 -5.47
C SER A 38 1.62 21.01 -5.73
N SER A 39 2.82 21.37 -6.18
CA SER A 39 3.20 22.74 -6.50
C SER A 39 2.67 23.25 -7.85
N ASN A 40 2.12 22.37 -8.71
CA ASN A 40 1.58 22.72 -10.03
C ASN A 40 0.09 22.32 -10.17
N PRO A 41 -0.82 23.12 -9.59
CA PRO A 41 -2.24 22.78 -9.49
C PRO A 41 -3.01 22.74 -10.83
N ASP A 42 -2.43 23.27 -11.91
CA ASP A 42 -3.08 23.35 -13.23
C ASP A 42 -2.93 22.06 -14.07
N LYS A 43 -2.26 21.01 -13.54
CA LYS A 43 -2.10 19.69 -14.18
C LYS A 43 -1.58 19.70 -15.62
N GLN A 44 -1.00 20.80 -16.09
CA GLN A 44 -0.19 20.75 -17.31
C GLN A 44 1.11 20.08 -16.91
N GLU A 45 1.21 18.78 -17.21
CA GLU A 45 2.45 18.02 -17.21
C GLU A 45 3.47 18.84 -18.03
N ASN A 46 4.33 19.59 -17.34
CA ASN A 46 5.46 20.18 -18.01
C ASN A 46 6.44 19.02 -18.27
N GLN A 47 7.15 19.08 -19.38
CA GLN A 47 7.99 17.96 -19.82
C GLN A 47 9.16 17.69 -18.86
N GLU A 48 9.60 18.71 -18.10
CA GLU A 48 10.68 18.56 -17.12
C GLU A 48 10.25 17.72 -15.90
N ASP A 49 9.03 17.89 -15.41
CA ASP A 49 8.46 17.09 -14.31
C ASP A 49 8.36 15.61 -14.72
N TYR A 50 7.96 15.34 -15.97
CA TYR A 50 7.89 13.98 -16.52
C TYR A 50 9.28 13.34 -16.66
N GLU A 51 10.28 14.09 -17.13
CA GLU A 51 11.65 13.58 -17.25
C GLU A 51 12.29 13.29 -15.88
N GLN A 52 12.04 14.13 -14.88
CA GLN A 52 12.46 13.87 -13.50
C GLN A 52 11.77 12.63 -12.92
N MET A 53 10.50 12.44 -13.25
CA MET A 53 9.70 11.30 -12.85
C MET A 53 10.19 9.97 -13.47
N GLU A 54 10.45 9.93 -14.77
CA GLU A 54 11.00 8.74 -15.43
C GLU A 54 12.40 8.37 -14.92
N LYS A 55 13.23 9.38 -14.61
CA LYS A 55 14.53 9.14 -13.98
C LYS A 55 14.39 8.56 -12.58
N LEU A 56 13.45 9.07 -11.78
CA LEU A 56 13.18 8.53 -10.45
C LEU A 56 12.69 7.08 -10.55
N LYS A 57 11.76 6.78 -11.47
CA LYS A 57 11.31 5.42 -11.80
C LYS A 57 12.46 4.45 -12.00
N GLU A 58 13.40 4.83 -12.86
CA GLU A 58 14.57 4.03 -13.16
C GLU A 58 15.47 3.85 -11.93
N GLU A 59 15.68 4.92 -11.15
CA GLU A 59 16.49 4.87 -9.92
C GLU A 59 15.87 4.03 -8.79
N LEU A 60 14.54 4.01 -8.67
CA LEU A 60 13.86 3.26 -7.62
C LEU A 60 13.69 1.78 -7.98
N GLY A 61 13.87 1.39 -9.26
CA GLY A 61 13.63 0.03 -9.74
C GLY A 61 12.19 -0.43 -9.55
N LEU A 62 11.28 0.52 -9.30
CA LEU A 62 9.89 0.29 -8.97
C LEU A 62 9.09 0.04 -10.25
N VAL A 63 8.08 -0.83 -10.16
CA VAL A 63 7.19 -1.15 -11.28
C VAL A 63 6.36 0.09 -11.61
N ALA A 64 6.11 0.37 -12.89
CA ALA A 64 5.42 1.60 -13.35
C ALA A 64 4.09 1.91 -12.63
N GLN A 65 3.37 0.88 -12.16
CA GLN A 65 2.10 1.02 -11.41
C GLN A 65 2.25 1.79 -10.09
N THR A 66 3.39 1.68 -9.43
CA THR A 66 3.73 2.40 -8.19
C THR A 66 3.61 3.92 -8.31
N PHE A 67 3.87 4.45 -9.51
CA PHE A 67 4.07 5.89 -9.71
C PHE A 67 2.80 6.65 -10.01
N ASP A 68 1.80 5.99 -10.58
CA ASP A 68 0.50 6.61 -10.83
C ASP A 68 -0.22 6.90 -9.51
N GLU A 69 0.03 6.08 -8.46
CA GLU A 69 -0.54 6.24 -7.12
C GLU A 69 0.23 7.27 -6.28
N LEU A 70 1.56 7.35 -6.41
CA LEU A 70 2.39 8.37 -5.73
C LEU A 70 2.22 9.79 -6.29
N ARG A 71 1.46 9.95 -7.38
CA ARG A 71 1.34 11.19 -8.15
C ARG A 71 0.73 12.35 -7.38
N ASP A 72 -0.15 12.08 -6.42
CA ASP A 72 -0.95 13.16 -5.79
C ASP A 72 -0.39 13.60 -4.43
N PHE A 73 0.04 12.68 -3.56
CA PHE A 73 0.68 12.98 -2.27
C PHE A 73 1.25 11.70 -1.62
N VAL A 74 2.34 11.77 -0.87
CA VAL A 74 2.76 10.66 0.03
C VAL A 74 1.90 10.70 1.30
N SER A 75 0.98 9.78 1.45
CA SER A 75 -0.10 9.85 2.43
C SER A 75 0.22 9.27 3.82
N PHE A 76 1.47 8.85 4.04
CA PHE A 76 1.93 8.26 5.30
C PHE A 76 3.07 9.03 5.96
N ASP A 77 3.11 8.93 7.29
CA ASP A 77 4.19 9.47 8.12
C ASP A 77 5.25 8.42 8.42
N VAL A 78 6.48 8.90 8.63
CA VAL A 78 7.61 8.05 9.01
C VAL A 78 8.30 8.65 10.21
N SER A 79 8.47 7.85 11.26
CA SER A 79 9.28 8.20 12.42
C SER A 79 10.37 7.14 12.65
N TYR A 80 11.49 7.55 13.26
CA TYR A 80 12.63 6.67 13.52
C TYR A 80 12.88 6.57 15.01
N THR A 81 13.15 5.37 15.50
CA THR A 81 13.56 5.13 16.88
C THR A 81 14.66 4.08 16.97
N SER A 82 15.29 4.01 18.14
CA SER A 82 16.25 2.97 18.48
C SER A 82 15.73 2.18 19.67
N LYS A 83 15.53 0.87 19.51
CA LYS A 83 15.05 -0.02 20.58
C LYS A 83 15.89 -1.29 20.63
N ASP A 84 16.37 -1.63 21.82
CA ASP A 84 17.18 -2.83 22.06
C ASP A 84 18.40 -2.96 21.12
N GLY A 85 19.01 -1.82 20.78
CA GLY A 85 20.16 -1.75 19.87
C GLY A 85 19.80 -1.87 18.38
N LYS A 86 18.52 -1.91 18.03
CA LYS A 86 18.01 -1.94 16.65
C LYS A 86 17.43 -0.58 16.26
N GLU A 87 17.71 -0.15 15.05
CA GLU A 87 17.07 1.01 14.44
C GLU A 87 15.75 0.57 13.79
N ILE A 88 14.67 1.29 14.06
CA ILE A 88 13.33 0.96 13.58
C ILE A 88 12.72 2.20 12.91
N ALA A 89 12.17 2.03 11.71
CA ALA A 89 11.27 3.00 11.10
C ALA A 89 9.82 2.58 11.37
N TYR A 90 9.03 3.47 11.96
CA TYR A 90 7.57 3.32 12.02
C TYR A 90 6.96 4.09 10.87
N LEU A 91 6.16 3.39 10.08
CA LEU A 91 5.36 3.96 9.01
C LEU A 91 3.90 3.87 9.43
N GLU A 92 3.18 4.98 9.35
CA GLU A 92 1.80 5.05 9.82
C GLU A 92 0.94 5.99 8.97
N SER A 93 -0.35 5.72 8.96
CA SER A 93 -1.34 6.66 8.47
C SER A 93 -2.56 6.65 9.37
N GLU A 94 -2.97 7.85 9.79
CA GLU A 94 -4.17 8.05 10.59
C GLU A 94 -5.39 8.46 9.76
N GLU A 95 -5.17 9.06 8.58
CA GLU A 95 -6.22 9.72 7.81
C GLU A 95 -6.14 9.44 6.29
N SER A 96 -6.44 8.20 5.90
CA SER A 96 -6.75 7.81 4.50
C SER A 96 -5.56 7.56 3.57
N ALA A 97 -4.44 7.03 4.08
CA ALA A 97 -3.43 6.50 3.17
C ALA A 97 -3.88 5.24 2.47
N ASP A 98 -3.53 5.14 1.19
CA ASP A 98 -3.58 3.89 0.47
C ASP A 98 -2.42 2.98 0.94
N PRO A 99 -2.69 1.76 1.46
CA PRO A 99 -1.65 0.79 1.77
C PRO A 99 -0.74 0.49 0.56
N ALA A 100 -1.23 0.66 -0.67
CA ALA A 100 -0.44 0.42 -1.88
C ALA A 100 0.84 1.29 -1.92
N GLU A 101 0.79 2.55 -1.48
CA GLU A 101 1.96 3.44 -1.48
C GLU A 101 3.14 2.88 -0.67
N VAL A 102 2.85 2.28 0.49
CA VAL A 102 3.88 1.71 1.35
C VAL A 102 4.31 0.32 0.88
N GLU A 103 3.43 -0.43 0.23
CA GLU A 103 3.73 -1.77 -0.26
C GLU A 103 4.90 -1.78 -1.24
N TYR A 104 4.96 -0.82 -2.15
CA TYR A 104 6.03 -0.76 -3.13
C TYR A 104 7.37 -0.38 -2.52
N LEU A 105 7.39 0.57 -1.57
CA LEU A 105 8.59 0.91 -0.80
C LEU A 105 9.14 -0.33 -0.08
N LEU A 106 8.25 -1.08 0.57
CA LEU A 106 8.59 -2.30 1.29
C LEU A 106 9.01 -3.43 0.36
N GLN A 107 8.40 -3.55 -0.82
CA GLN A 107 8.82 -4.54 -1.83
C GLN A 107 10.22 -4.23 -2.35
N ALA A 108 10.50 -2.97 -2.70
CA ALA A 108 11.84 -2.56 -3.14
C ALA A 108 12.90 -2.79 -2.06
N TYR A 109 12.54 -2.55 -0.79
CA TYR A 109 13.38 -2.86 0.36
C TYR A 109 13.71 -4.36 0.44
N LEU A 110 12.70 -5.22 0.32
CA LEU A 110 12.87 -6.68 0.30
C LEU A 110 13.73 -7.13 -0.89
N GLN A 111 13.47 -6.63 -2.10
CA GLN A 111 14.25 -6.97 -3.29
C GLN A 111 15.74 -6.64 -3.13
N LYS A 112 16.05 -5.54 -2.45
CA LYS A 112 17.43 -5.08 -2.28
C LYS A 112 18.17 -5.81 -1.16
N PHE A 113 17.54 -5.96 0.00
CA PHE A 113 18.24 -6.40 1.22
C PHE A 113 17.80 -7.77 1.72
N HIS A 114 16.54 -8.14 1.52
CA HIS A 114 15.91 -9.30 2.16
C HIS A 114 15.06 -10.11 1.17
N PRO A 115 15.62 -10.63 0.05
CA PRO A 115 14.84 -11.16 -1.07
C PRO A 115 14.05 -12.44 -0.75
N THR A 116 14.37 -13.10 0.37
CA THR A 116 13.69 -14.31 0.85
C THR A 116 12.71 -14.05 2.00
N GLU A 117 12.65 -12.82 2.50
CA GLU A 117 11.77 -12.46 3.61
C GLU A 117 10.41 -11.95 3.12
N MET A 118 9.50 -11.75 4.07
CA MET A 118 8.17 -11.25 3.81
C MET A 118 7.77 -10.23 4.87
N ILE A 119 7.01 -9.23 4.45
CA ILE A 119 6.45 -8.20 5.32
C ILE A 119 4.93 -8.28 5.24
N SER A 120 4.26 -8.28 6.38
CA SER A 120 2.80 -8.25 6.45
C SER A 120 2.31 -6.96 7.08
N LEU A 121 1.33 -6.33 6.46
CA LEU A 121 0.66 -5.13 6.94
C LEU A 121 -0.84 -5.41 7.02
N SER A 122 -1.49 -4.96 8.08
CA SER A 122 -2.95 -4.96 8.19
C SER A 122 -3.45 -3.54 8.33
N TRP A 123 -4.63 -3.27 7.78
CA TRP A 123 -5.29 -1.98 7.92
C TRP A 123 -6.74 -2.14 8.38
N ALA A 124 -7.25 -1.09 8.99
CA ALA A 124 -8.66 -0.93 9.29
C ALA A 124 -9.27 0.11 8.34
N SER A 125 -10.48 -0.19 7.84
CA SER A 125 -11.29 0.76 7.09
C SER A 125 -12.49 1.16 7.96
N TRP A 126 -12.58 2.44 8.31
CA TRP A 126 -13.62 2.97 9.20
C TRP A 126 -14.29 4.23 8.63
N CYS A 127 -15.50 4.50 9.12
CA CYS A 127 -16.31 5.66 8.73
C CYS A 127 -16.67 6.48 9.97
N ASP A 128 -16.61 7.80 9.89
CA ASP A 128 -16.98 8.70 11.00
C ASP A 128 -18.46 8.66 11.37
N LYS A 129 -19.30 8.08 10.50
CA LYS A 129 -20.74 7.95 10.68
C LYS A 129 -21.15 6.53 10.36
N SER A 130 -22.01 5.95 11.20
CA SER A 130 -22.54 4.62 10.96
C SER A 130 -23.23 4.55 9.59
N ARG A 131 -22.67 3.72 8.72
CA ARG A 131 -23.21 3.42 7.40
C ARG A 131 -23.22 1.93 7.19
N VAL A 132 -24.24 1.47 6.47
CA VAL A 132 -24.42 0.04 6.17
C VAL A 132 -23.25 -0.41 5.28
N ASN A 133 -22.49 -1.41 5.75
CA ASN A 133 -21.40 -2.06 5.03
C ASN A 133 -20.14 -1.21 4.74
N GLU A 134 -19.95 -0.08 5.41
CA GLU A 134 -18.75 0.79 5.21
C GLU A 134 -17.58 0.46 6.15
N PHE A 135 -17.77 -0.40 7.16
CA PHE A 135 -16.69 -0.84 8.04
C PHE A 135 -16.02 -2.10 7.47
N GLY A 136 -14.72 -2.22 7.66
CA GLY A 136 -13.97 -3.37 7.20
C GLY A 136 -12.47 -3.23 7.46
N GLY A 137 -11.70 -3.77 6.54
CA GLY A 137 -10.24 -3.68 6.55
C GLY A 137 -9.66 -4.78 5.71
N GLY A 138 -8.36 -4.99 5.88
CA GLY A 138 -7.65 -6.01 5.13
C GLY A 138 -6.24 -6.19 5.60
N GLY A 139 -5.51 -6.97 4.83
CA GLY A 139 -4.10 -7.15 4.99
C GLY A 139 -3.43 -7.41 3.66
N VAL A 140 -2.13 -7.15 3.65
CA VAL A 140 -1.26 -7.39 2.52
C VAL A 140 -0.03 -8.15 2.99
N LEU A 141 0.34 -9.17 2.22
CA LEU A 141 1.61 -9.86 2.35
C LEU A 141 2.52 -9.46 1.19
N ILE A 142 3.66 -8.90 1.52
CA ILE A 142 4.63 -8.32 0.58
C ILE A 142 5.86 -9.22 0.57
N THR A 143 6.29 -9.60 -0.63
CA THR A 143 7.50 -10.37 -0.88
C THR A 143 8.34 -9.65 -1.95
N ALA A 144 9.60 -10.05 -2.11
CA ALA A 144 10.43 -9.52 -3.19
C ALA A 144 9.85 -9.80 -4.60
N GLU A 145 9.07 -10.86 -4.76
CA GLU A 145 8.50 -11.29 -6.05
C GLU A 145 7.11 -10.72 -6.32
N GLY A 146 6.37 -10.32 -5.29
CA GLY A 146 4.99 -9.90 -5.46
C GLY A 146 4.29 -9.48 -4.16
N VAL A 147 3.06 -9.01 -4.35
CA VAL A 147 2.17 -8.49 -3.31
C VAL A 147 0.86 -9.28 -3.33
N HIS A 148 0.35 -9.63 -2.16
CA HIS A 148 -0.87 -10.43 -2.01
C HIS A 148 -1.84 -9.74 -1.06
N HIS A 149 -2.91 -9.16 -1.62
CA HIS A 149 -3.97 -8.51 -0.86
C HIS A 149 -5.07 -9.45 -0.40
N MET A 150 -5.66 -9.09 0.72
CA MET A 150 -6.95 -9.58 1.18
C MET A 150 -7.70 -8.42 1.81
N ASN A 151 -8.95 -8.20 1.43
CA ASN A 151 -9.84 -7.31 2.16
C ASN A 151 -11.18 -7.99 2.47
N SER A 152 -11.86 -7.49 3.50
CA SER A 152 -13.12 -8.07 3.96
C SER A 152 -14.24 -8.00 2.93
N TRP A 153 -14.23 -6.99 2.05
CA TRP A 153 -15.27 -6.80 1.03
C TRP A 153 -15.16 -7.84 -0.08
N ASP A 154 -13.97 -8.02 -0.65
CA ASP A 154 -13.70 -9.04 -1.67
C ASP A 154 -14.01 -10.45 -1.16
N TRP A 155 -13.62 -10.73 0.09
CA TRP A 155 -13.95 -12.00 0.73
C TRP A 155 -15.46 -12.22 0.84
N LEU A 156 -16.23 -11.22 1.26
CA LEU A 156 -17.69 -11.32 1.34
C LEU A 156 -18.30 -11.54 -0.05
N GLU A 157 -17.85 -10.79 -1.06
CA GLU A 157 -18.32 -10.96 -2.44
C GLU A 157 -18.06 -12.36 -2.98
N GLU A 158 -16.85 -12.88 -2.76
CA GLU A 158 -16.47 -14.23 -3.18
C GLU A 158 -17.39 -15.28 -2.52
N LYS A 159 -17.60 -15.17 -1.22
CA LYS A 159 -18.48 -16.09 -0.47
C LYS A 159 -19.93 -16.00 -0.93
N GLU A 160 -20.42 -14.80 -1.26
CA GLU A 160 -21.74 -14.65 -1.86
C GLU A 160 -21.86 -15.36 -3.21
N LYS A 161 -20.85 -15.21 -4.08
CA LYS A 161 -20.80 -15.85 -5.40
C LYS A 161 -20.79 -17.37 -5.26
N GLU A 162 -19.93 -17.92 -4.41
CA GLU A 162 -19.85 -19.37 -4.11
C GLU A 162 -21.21 -19.94 -3.67
N LEU A 163 -21.89 -19.27 -2.72
CA LEU A 163 -23.17 -19.72 -2.18
C LEU A 163 -24.30 -19.62 -3.23
N LYS A 164 -24.30 -18.57 -4.06
CA LYS A 164 -25.28 -18.41 -5.16
C LYS A 164 -25.07 -19.51 -6.21
N GLU A 165 -23.84 -19.87 -6.54
CA GLU A 165 -23.51 -20.94 -7.49
C GLU A 165 -23.83 -22.33 -6.95
N GLY A 166 -23.52 -22.62 -5.69
CA GLY A 166 -23.91 -23.85 -5.02
C GLY A 166 -25.42 -24.07 -5.07
N LYS A 167 -26.21 -23.02 -4.77
CA LYS A 167 -27.69 -23.05 -4.87
C LYS A 167 -28.18 -23.30 -6.30
N LYS A 168 -27.51 -22.76 -7.33
CA LYS A 168 -27.85 -23.01 -8.75
C LYS A 168 -27.56 -24.46 -9.17
N LYS A 169 -26.45 -25.05 -8.71
CA LYS A 169 -26.09 -26.46 -8.99
C LYS A 169 -27.09 -27.44 -8.37
N VAL A 170 -27.50 -27.20 -7.12
CA VAL A 170 -28.55 -28.01 -6.44
C VAL A 170 -29.89 -27.95 -7.19
N LYS A 171 -30.32 -26.76 -7.65
CA LYS A 171 -31.57 -26.60 -8.43
C LYS A 171 -31.54 -27.30 -9.79
N LYS A 172 -30.38 -27.39 -10.46
CA LYS A 172 -30.24 -28.12 -11.74
C LYS A 172 -30.18 -29.65 -11.55
N GLY A 173 -29.60 -30.13 -10.45
CA GLY A 173 -29.57 -31.55 -10.11
C GLY A 173 -30.93 -32.15 -9.69
N GLY A 174 -31.82 -31.32 -9.13
CA GLY A 174 -33.16 -31.74 -8.71
C GLY A 174 -34.22 -31.82 -9.82
N LYS A 175 -33.86 -31.52 -11.08
CA LYS A 175 -34.78 -31.52 -12.24
C LYS A 175 -34.69 -32.77 -13.12
N LYS A 176 -34.09 -33.86 -12.63
CA LYS A 176 -34.21 -35.21 -13.22
C LYS A 176 -35.23 -36.02 -12.42
N LYS A 177 -36.50 -35.92 -12.79
CA LYS A 177 -37.53 -36.95 -12.53
C LYS A 177 -38.38 -37.07 -13.79
#